data_AF-A0A519V2W1-F1
#
_entry.id   AF-A0A519V2W1-F1
#
_cell.length_a   1.000
_cell.length_b   1.000
_cell.length_c   1.000
_cell.angle_alpha   90.00
_cell.angle_beta   90.00
_cell.angle_gamma   90.00
#
_symmetry.space_group_name_H-M   'P 1'
#
loop_
_entity.id
_entity.type
_entity.pdbx_description
1 polymer ?
#
loop_
_entity_poly.entity_id
_entity_poly.type
_entity_poly.pdbx_seq_one_letter_code
_entity_poly.pdbx_strand_id
1 'polypeptide(L)'
;WAAAHDAWLRVEQPVGAFVGLGACLVSYYQPAGAGASPSAAAGQALAEAVVLESYRSIEQDVAFGVQQLVDIALKALSPGINDTTTAIMAVDHLGLLGEQLAARPFPARLRTDAAHPELLLWVPARDFAGYMRLAFDLVRINAKGNHALFRRLLRALALVASAARTAERQAVVRTQAQLLLACADDTLATDYEKQSVRAVYAAVRPAWEGQSHPAAELLTAL
;
A
#
# COMPACT_ATOMS: atom_id res chain seq x y z
N TRP A 1 -4.28 -21.23 -20.93
CA TRP A 1 -3.27 -22.24 -20.54
C TRP A 1 -3.82 -23.19 -19.48
N ALA A 2 -4.17 -22.70 -18.28
CA ALA A 2 -4.68 -23.52 -17.16
C ALA A 2 -5.81 -24.47 -17.57
N ALA A 3 -6.86 -23.96 -18.23
CA ALA A 3 -8.01 -24.76 -18.66
C ALA A 3 -7.69 -25.83 -19.70
N ALA A 4 -6.66 -25.62 -20.52
CA ALA A 4 -6.24 -26.62 -21.51
C ALA A 4 -5.42 -27.77 -20.90
N HIS A 5 -4.98 -27.63 -19.64
CA HIS A 5 -4.07 -28.57 -18.97
C HIS A 5 -4.59 -29.05 -17.61
N ASP A 6 -5.84 -28.73 -17.26
CA ASP A 6 -6.46 -29.02 -15.96
C ASP A 6 -5.54 -28.67 -14.78
N ALA A 7 -4.95 -27.46 -14.83
CA ALA A 7 -3.88 -27.06 -13.92
C ALA A 7 -4.24 -25.80 -13.12
N TRP A 8 -3.87 -25.80 -11.85
CA TRP A 8 -3.83 -24.60 -11.01
C TRP A 8 -2.53 -23.84 -11.25
N LEU A 9 -2.60 -22.51 -11.20
CA LEU A 9 -1.46 -21.62 -11.43
C LEU A 9 -1.15 -20.81 -10.18
N ARG A 10 0.12 -20.56 -9.95
CA ARG A 10 0.60 -19.66 -8.93
C ARG A 10 1.65 -18.74 -9.53
N VAL A 11 1.35 -17.45 -9.55
CA VAL A 11 2.34 -16.42 -9.86
C VAL A 11 3.27 -16.32 -8.65
N GLU A 12 4.58 -16.50 -8.85
CA GLU A 12 5.54 -16.52 -7.74
C GLU A 12 6.08 -15.11 -7.44
N GLN A 13 6.09 -14.23 -8.44
CA GLN A 13 6.63 -12.87 -8.31
C GLN A 13 5.50 -11.83 -8.36
N PRO A 14 5.44 -10.86 -7.43
CA PRO A 14 4.48 -9.77 -7.54
C PRO A 14 4.78 -8.91 -8.76
N VAL A 15 3.76 -8.22 -9.28
CA VAL A 15 3.95 -7.23 -10.34
C VAL A 15 4.98 -6.18 -9.89
N GLY A 16 5.92 -5.87 -10.79
CA GLY A 16 7.02 -4.96 -10.55
C GLY A 16 8.14 -5.50 -9.65
N ALA A 17 8.19 -6.82 -9.41
CA ALA A 17 9.36 -7.44 -8.81
C ALA A 17 10.59 -7.32 -9.72
N PHE A 18 11.74 -7.03 -9.13
CA PHE A 18 13.02 -7.22 -9.81
C PHE A 18 13.37 -8.71 -9.78
N VAL A 19 13.57 -9.31 -10.96
CA VAL A 19 13.82 -10.75 -11.11
C VAL A 19 15.18 -11.00 -11.76
N GLY A 20 15.92 -11.95 -11.20
CA GLY A 20 17.20 -12.40 -11.75
C GLY A 20 17.04 -13.59 -12.69
N LEU A 21 18.12 -13.92 -13.40
CA LEU A 21 18.18 -15.14 -14.21
C LEU A 21 17.91 -16.38 -13.33
N GLY A 22 17.08 -17.29 -13.84
CA GLY A 22 16.68 -18.51 -13.14
C GLY A 22 15.57 -18.31 -12.09
N ALA A 23 15.04 -17.10 -11.91
CA ALA A 23 13.89 -16.89 -11.04
C ALA A 23 12.64 -17.60 -11.56
N CYS A 24 11.93 -18.30 -10.68
CA CYS A 24 10.62 -18.84 -11.01
C CYS A 24 9.59 -17.70 -11.06
N LEU A 25 8.89 -17.57 -12.20
CA LEU A 25 7.87 -16.54 -12.43
C LEU A 25 6.46 -17.06 -12.15
N VAL A 26 6.18 -18.28 -12.62
CA VAL A 26 4.90 -18.97 -12.45
C VAL A 26 5.15 -20.45 -12.21
N SER A 27 4.47 -21.03 -11.24
CA SER A 27 4.41 -22.48 -11.02
C SER A 27 3.00 -22.99 -11.33
N TYR A 28 2.90 -24.29 -11.63
CA TYR A 28 1.62 -24.94 -11.84
C TYR A 28 1.51 -26.21 -11.01
N TYR A 29 0.27 -26.59 -10.71
CA TYR A 29 -0.06 -27.85 -10.04
C TYR A 29 -1.17 -28.55 -10.81
N GLN A 30 -1.00 -29.85 -11.09
CA GLN A 30 -2.03 -30.69 -11.67
C GLN A 30 -2.62 -31.61 -10.59
N PRO A 31 -3.95 -31.59 -10.36
CA PRO A 31 -4.60 -32.52 -9.46
C PRO A 31 -4.37 -33.98 -9.87
N ALA A 32 -4.51 -34.89 -8.90
CA ALA A 32 -4.44 -36.33 -9.18
C ALA A 32 -5.55 -36.73 -10.18
N GLY A 33 -5.16 -37.46 -11.24
CA GLY A 33 -6.07 -37.84 -12.33
C GLY A 33 -6.19 -36.82 -13.46
N ALA A 34 -5.48 -35.68 -13.40
CA ALA A 34 -5.29 -34.80 -14.54
C ALA A 34 -4.58 -35.54 -15.70
N GLY A 35 -4.75 -35.03 -16.92
CA GLY A 35 -4.15 -35.59 -18.13
C GLY A 35 -2.61 -35.60 -18.13
N ALA A 36 -2.02 -35.84 -19.30
CA ALA A 36 -0.57 -35.86 -19.44
C ALA A 36 0.09 -34.55 -18.93
N SER A 37 1.28 -34.66 -18.35
CA SER A 37 2.03 -33.50 -17.89
C SER A 37 2.30 -32.52 -19.05
N PRO A 38 2.25 -31.19 -18.79
CA PRO A 38 2.52 -30.19 -19.80
C PRO A 38 3.88 -30.40 -20.48
N SER A 39 3.89 -30.29 -21.81
CA SER A 39 5.12 -30.37 -22.60
C SER A 39 6.03 -29.16 -22.36
N ALA A 40 7.29 -29.25 -22.78
CA ALA A 40 8.21 -28.10 -22.75
C ALA A 40 7.64 -26.88 -23.52
N ALA A 41 6.96 -27.11 -24.64
CA ALA A 41 6.30 -26.05 -25.41
C ALA A 41 5.14 -25.40 -24.65
N ALA A 42 4.36 -26.19 -23.90
CA ALA A 42 3.35 -25.65 -23.00
C ALA A 42 4.00 -24.80 -21.89
N GLY A 43 5.10 -25.26 -21.30
CA GLY A 43 5.87 -24.48 -20.32
C GLY A 43 6.34 -23.13 -20.88
N GLN A 44 6.84 -23.12 -22.12
CA GLN A 44 7.25 -21.90 -22.81
C GLN A 44 6.07 -20.93 -23.04
N ALA A 45 4.92 -21.43 -23.49
CA ALA A 45 3.72 -20.60 -23.66
C ALA A 45 3.21 -19.99 -22.34
N LEU A 46 3.41 -20.68 -21.21
CA LEU A 46 3.11 -20.12 -19.88
C LEU A 46 4.10 -19.02 -19.49
N ALA A 47 5.39 -19.19 -19.79
CA ALA A 47 6.41 -18.18 -19.55
C ALA A 47 6.15 -16.90 -20.38
N GLU A 48 5.73 -17.06 -21.64
CA GLU A 48 5.37 -15.95 -22.54
C GLU A 48 4.13 -15.16 -22.10
N ALA A 49 3.32 -15.72 -21.18
CA ALA A 49 2.21 -14.99 -20.57
C ALA A 49 2.68 -13.97 -19.50
N VAL A 50 3.97 -13.97 -19.16
CA VAL A 50 4.59 -13.00 -18.24
C VAL A 50 5.47 -12.04 -19.03
N VAL A 51 5.22 -10.74 -18.85
CA VAL A 51 5.99 -9.68 -19.49
C VAL A 51 7.11 -9.22 -18.55
N LEU A 52 8.35 -9.20 -19.05
CA LEU A 52 9.50 -8.63 -18.36
C LEU A 52 9.93 -7.35 -19.08
N GLU A 53 10.05 -6.25 -18.33
CA GLU A 53 10.48 -4.96 -18.86
C GLU A 53 11.58 -4.35 -18.00
N SER A 54 12.34 -3.43 -18.59
CA SER A 54 13.43 -2.72 -17.91
C SER A 54 12.96 -1.73 -16.85
N TYR A 55 11.68 -1.34 -16.88
CA TYR A 55 11.11 -0.32 -16.01
C TYR A 55 9.73 -0.75 -15.49
N ARG A 56 9.32 -0.21 -14.34
CA ARG A 56 7.97 -0.39 -13.80
C ARG A 56 7.00 0.61 -14.44
N SER A 57 5.77 0.18 -14.67
CA SER A 57 4.66 1.00 -15.16
C SER A 57 3.66 1.24 -14.01
N ILE A 58 3.16 2.47 -13.88
CA ILE A 58 2.17 2.82 -12.84
C ILE A 58 0.80 2.21 -13.17
N GLU A 59 0.51 2.03 -14.46
CA GLU A 59 -0.72 1.43 -14.97
C GLU A 59 -0.87 -0.03 -14.51
N GLN A 60 0.26 -0.76 -14.43
CA GLN A 60 0.30 -2.15 -13.97
C GLN A 60 0.63 -2.27 -12.48
N ASP A 61 1.34 -1.28 -11.92
CA ASP A 61 1.88 -1.33 -10.57
C ASP A 61 1.55 -0.08 -9.75
N VAL A 62 0.40 -0.15 -9.06
CA VAL A 62 -0.04 0.90 -8.14
C VAL A 62 0.96 1.15 -7.01
N ALA A 63 1.70 0.11 -6.57
CA ALA A 63 2.69 0.29 -5.50
C ALA A 63 3.87 1.13 -5.96
N PHE A 64 4.22 1.08 -7.25
CA PHE A 64 5.25 1.94 -7.82
C PHE A 64 4.86 3.43 -7.78
N GLY A 65 3.60 3.77 -8.12
CA GLY A 65 3.11 5.15 -8.01
C GLY A 65 3.14 5.69 -6.57
N VAL A 66 2.79 4.86 -5.59
CA VAL A 66 2.92 5.22 -4.16
C VAL A 66 4.38 5.42 -3.79
N GLN A 67 5.27 4.53 -4.24
CA GLN A 67 6.71 4.64 -3.97
C GLN A 67 7.29 5.94 -4.53
N GLN A 68 6.90 6.37 -5.73
CA GLN A 68 7.39 7.63 -6.30
C GLN A 68 7.05 8.86 -5.44
N LEU A 69 5.85 8.91 -4.86
CA LEU A 69 5.47 9.98 -3.92
C LEU A 69 6.26 9.90 -2.61
N VAL A 70 6.50 8.70 -2.10
CA VAL A 70 7.38 8.49 -0.94
C VAL A 70 8.79 8.98 -1.25
N ASP A 71 9.34 8.66 -2.42
CA ASP A 71 10.69 9.09 -2.83
C ASP A 71 10.80 10.62 -2.93
N ILE A 72 9.75 11.30 -3.43
CA ILE A 72 9.67 12.77 -3.42
C ILE A 72 9.72 13.31 -1.99
N ALA A 73 8.92 12.75 -1.08
CA ALA A 73 8.92 13.15 0.33
C ALA A 73 10.30 12.94 0.99
N LEU A 74 10.91 11.76 0.78
CA LEU A 74 12.22 11.43 1.34
C LEU A 74 13.32 12.33 0.80
N LYS A 75 13.30 12.64 -0.51
CA LYS A 75 14.25 13.57 -1.12
C LYS A 75 14.10 14.97 -0.51
N ALA A 76 12.87 15.46 -0.39
CA ALA A 76 12.59 16.77 0.21
C ALA A 76 13.07 16.84 1.68
N LEU A 77 12.91 15.77 2.45
CA LEU A 77 13.34 15.68 3.86
C LEU A 77 14.83 15.39 4.06
N SER A 78 15.58 15.14 3.00
CA SER A 78 17.01 14.85 3.12
C SER A 78 17.77 16.03 3.75
N PRO A 79 18.85 15.79 4.52
CA PRO A 79 19.59 16.86 5.21
C PRO A 79 20.10 17.99 4.31
N GLY A 80 20.38 17.68 3.04
CA GLY A 80 20.85 18.66 2.06
C GLY A 80 19.76 19.55 1.46
N ILE A 81 18.48 19.19 1.60
CA ILE A 81 17.34 19.95 1.06
C ILE A 81 16.49 20.51 2.20
N ASN A 82 16.02 19.65 3.11
CA ASN A 82 15.17 20.00 4.25
C ASN A 82 13.92 20.85 3.89
N ASP A 83 13.30 20.53 2.75
CA ASP A 83 12.12 21.22 2.24
C ASP A 83 10.84 20.58 2.78
N THR A 84 10.32 21.17 3.85
CA THR A 84 9.09 20.70 4.52
C THR A 84 7.85 20.90 3.66
N THR A 85 7.80 21.95 2.84
CA THR A 85 6.63 22.26 2.00
C THR A 85 6.45 21.20 0.93
N THR A 86 7.51 20.85 0.21
CA THR A 86 7.46 19.78 -0.79
C THR A 86 7.12 18.42 -0.16
N ALA A 87 7.67 18.12 1.02
CA ALA A 87 7.34 16.89 1.74
C ALA A 87 5.84 16.82 2.13
N ILE A 88 5.27 17.93 2.58
CA ILE A 88 3.84 18.06 2.88
C ILE A 88 3.00 17.81 1.62
N MET A 89 3.35 18.41 0.48
CA MET A 89 2.63 18.18 -0.78
C MET A 89 2.62 16.70 -1.19
N ALA A 90 3.75 16.00 -1.03
CA ALA A 90 3.81 14.57 -1.29
C ALA A 90 2.92 13.76 -0.32
N VAL A 91 2.90 14.12 0.97
CA VAL A 91 2.00 13.52 1.98
C VAL A 91 0.53 13.74 1.64
N ASP A 92 0.17 14.89 1.06
CA ASP A 92 -1.20 15.19 0.67
C ASP A 92 -1.68 14.26 -0.43
N HIS A 93 -0.84 14.05 -1.44
CA HIS A 93 -1.11 13.08 -2.50
C HIS A 93 -1.15 11.64 -1.96
N LEU A 94 -0.28 11.27 -1.03
CA LEU A 94 -0.33 9.97 -0.36
C LEU A 94 -1.64 9.79 0.43
N GLY A 95 -2.12 10.83 1.11
CA GLY A 95 -3.41 10.84 1.80
C GLY A 95 -4.59 10.62 0.85
N LEU A 96 -4.63 11.38 -0.25
CA LEU A 96 -5.66 11.24 -1.30
C LEU A 96 -5.66 9.83 -1.93
N LEU A 97 -4.49 9.28 -2.24
CA LEU A 97 -4.39 7.90 -2.76
C LEU A 97 -4.81 6.88 -1.70
N GLY A 98 -4.42 7.08 -0.45
CA GLY A 98 -4.82 6.22 0.67
C GLY A 98 -6.33 6.20 0.88
N GLU A 99 -7.00 7.35 0.76
CA GLU A 99 -8.46 7.47 0.80
C GLU A 99 -9.12 6.65 -0.32
N GLN A 100 -8.64 6.79 -1.56
CA GLN A 100 -9.16 6.03 -2.68
C GLN A 100 -8.95 4.52 -2.51
N LEU A 101 -7.79 4.10 -2.00
CA LEU A 101 -7.52 2.70 -1.66
C LEU A 101 -8.43 2.21 -0.53
N ALA A 102 -8.68 3.04 0.49
CA ALA A 102 -9.55 2.73 1.62
C ALA A 102 -11.03 2.55 1.23
N ALA A 103 -11.48 3.15 0.13
CA ALA A 103 -12.83 2.96 -0.41
C ALA A 103 -12.97 1.74 -1.35
N ARG A 104 -11.87 1.22 -1.89
CA ARG A 104 -11.90 0.20 -2.96
C ARG A 104 -11.78 -1.24 -2.42
N PRO A 105 -12.51 -2.21 -2.99
CA PRO A 105 -12.21 -3.62 -2.77
C PRO A 105 -10.84 -3.96 -3.36
N PHE A 106 -10.08 -4.81 -2.68
CA PHE A 106 -8.82 -5.32 -3.19
C PHE A 106 -9.07 -6.65 -3.92
N PRO A 107 -8.39 -6.91 -5.04
CA PRO A 107 -8.56 -8.15 -5.74
C PRO A 107 -8.14 -9.33 -4.84
N ALA A 108 -8.96 -10.38 -4.83
CA ALA A 108 -8.61 -11.60 -4.13
C ALA A 108 -7.30 -12.17 -4.71
N ARG A 109 -6.44 -12.68 -3.81
CA ARG A 109 -5.20 -13.36 -4.20
C ARG A 109 -5.49 -14.67 -4.93
N LEU A 110 -6.54 -15.37 -4.50
CA LEU A 110 -7.07 -16.53 -5.20
C LEU A 110 -8.16 -16.07 -6.16
N ARG A 111 -8.00 -16.40 -7.44
CA ARG A 111 -8.94 -16.08 -8.51
C ARG A 111 -9.37 -17.37 -9.18
N THR A 112 -10.60 -17.40 -9.67
CA THR A 112 -11.17 -18.50 -10.43
C THR A 112 -11.74 -17.99 -11.74
N ASP A 113 -11.93 -18.88 -12.70
CA ASP A 113 -12.69 -18.59 -13.90
C ASP A 113 -14.16 -18.96 -13.68
N ALA A 114 -15.10 -18.14 -14.15
CA ALA A 114 -16.53 -18.43 -14.05
C ALA A 114 -16.92 -19.64 -14.90
N ALA A 115 -16.23 -19.87 -16.03
CA ALA A 115 -16.44 -21.04 -16.87
C ALA A 115 -15.79 -22.32 -16.30
N HIS A 116 -14.78 -22.15 -15.44
CA HIS A 116 -13.95 -23.23 -14.87
C HIS A 116 -13.66 -22.97 -13.38
N PRO A 117 -14.68 -23.09 -12.50
CA PRO A 117 -14.56 -22.74 -11.08
C PRO A 117 -13.56 -23.62 -10.31
N GLU A 118 -13.26 -24.81 -10.82
CA GLU A 118 -12.24 -25.72 -10.31
C GLU A 118 -10.80 -25.25 -10.55
N LEU A 119 -10.59 -24.29 -11.46
CA LEU A 119 -9.26 -23.77 -11.78
C LEU A 119 -8.92 -22.59 -10.87
N LEU A 120 -7.79 -22.71 -10.19
CA LEU A 120 -7.29 -21.73 -9.24
C LEU A 120 -6.08 -21.00 -9.81
N LEU A 121 -6.14 -19.67 -9.79
CA LEU A 121 -4.99 -18.79 -10.02
C LEU A 121 -4.67 -18.04 -8.72
N TRP A 122 -3.49 -18.28 -8.17
CA TRP A 122 -2.97 -17.48 -7.07
C TRP A 122 -2.05 -16.37 -7.58
N VAL A 123 -2.31 -15.13 -7.18
CA VAL A 123 -1.51 -13.95 -7.52
C VAL A 123 -1.09 -13.22 -6.24
N PRO A 124 0.20 -12.94 -6.03
CA PRO A 124 0.64 -12.07 -4.95
C PRO A 124 -0.01 -10.69 -5.10
N ALA A 125 -0.67 -10.21 -4.06
CA ALA A 125 -1.25 -8.88 -4.04
C ALA A 125 -0.94 -8.19 -2.71
N ARG A 126 -0.63 -6.89 -2.77
CA ARG A 126 -0.49 -6.05 -1.58
C ARG A 126 -1.88 -5.72 -1.05
N ASP A 127 -2.10 -5.97 0.23
CA ASP A 127 -3.33 -5.58 0.93
C ASP A 127 -3.29 -4.11 1.36
N PHE A 128 -4.41 -3.62 1.87
CA PHE A 128 -4.53 -2.24 2.36
C PHE A 128 -3.45 -1.89 3.40
N ALA A 129 -3.19 -2.79 4.36
CA ALA A 129 -2.16 -2.58 5.37
C ALA A 129 -0.76 -2.42 4.76
N GLY A 130 -0.45 -3.23 3.73
CA GLY A 130 0.78 -3.14 2.97
C GLY A 130 0.94 -1.83 2.22
N TYR A 131 -0.14 -1.23 1.69
CA TYR A 131 -0.09 0.10 1.09
C TYR A 131 0.09 1.21 2.14
N MET A 132 -0.53 1.09 3.30
CA MET A 132 -0.36 2.06 4.38
C MET A 132 1.07 2.06 4.93
N ARG A 133 1.68 0.87 5.10
CA ARG A 133 3.10 0.78 5.45
C ARG A 133 3.99 1.42 4.40
N LEU A 134 3.75 1.12 3.12
CA LEU A 134 4.51 1.69 2.01
C LEU A 134 4.45 3.23 2.01
N ALA A 135 3.24 3.78 2.14
CA ALA A 135 3.02 5.23 2.08
C ALA A 135 3.56 5.98 3.31
N PHE A 136 3.43 5.42 4.52
CA PHE A 136 3.63 6.20 5.74
C PHE A 136 4.87 5.84 6.56
N ASP A 137 5.38 4.61 6.51
CA ASP A 137 6.45 4.19 7.44
C ASP A 137 7.77 4.94 7.19
N LEU A 138 8.25 4.98 5.95
CA LEU A 138 9.51 5.66 5.64
C LEU A 138 9.40 7.18 5.81
N VAL A 139 8.25 7.77 5.44
CA VAL A 139 8.02 9.21 5.62
C VAL A 139 8.00 9.56 7.11
N ARG A 140 7.32 8.76 7.95
CA ARG A 140 7.35 8.90 9.42
C ARG A 140 8.78 8.87 9.96
N ILE A 141 9.56 7.86 9.59
CA ILE A 141 10.94 7.68 10.08
C ILE A 141 11.81 8.90 9.74
N ASN A 142 11.61 9.48 8.56
CA ASN A 142 12.37 10.64 8.09
C ASN A 142 11.75 12.00 8.49
N ALA A 143 10.62 12.01 9.20
CA ALA A 143 9.99 13.22 9.75
C ALA A 143 10.64 13.72 11.06
N LYS A 144 11.73 13.08 11.50
CA LYS A 144 12.42 13.38 12.77
C LYS A 144 12.63 14.89 12.97
N GLY A 145 12.10 15.43 14.07
CA GLY A 145 12.24 16.85 14.40
C GLY A 145 11.32 17.80 13.61
N ASN A 146 10.53 17.30 12.66
CA ASN A 146 9.65 18.10 11.81
C ASN A 146 8.20 18.07 12.31
N HIS A 147 7.87 18.98 13.24
CA HIS A 147 6.54 19.03 13.86
C HIS A 147 5.40 19.29 12.85
N ALA A 148 5.66 20.10 11.80
CA ALA A 148 4.67 20.42 10.78
C ALA A 148 4.29 19.18 9.96
N LEU A 149 5.30 18.36 9.61
CA LEU A 149 5.07 17.13 8.87
C LEU A 149 4.31 16.08 9.69
N PHE A 150 4.63 15.90 10.97
CA PHE A 150 3.87 15.00 11.85
C PHE A 150 2.38 15.38 11.91
N ARG A 151 2.08 16.68 12.09
CA ARG A 151 0.70 17.18 12.07
C ARG A 151 0.02 16.87 10.73
N ARG A 152 0.74 17.03 9.61
CA ARG A 152 0.17 16.75 8.29
C ARG A 152 -0.07 15.27 8.04
N LEU A 153 0.85 14.39 8.45
CA LEU A 153 0.71 12.94 8.36
C LEU A 153 -0.54 12.45 9.12
N LEU A 154 -0.81 12.99 10.32
CA LEU A 154 -2.03 12.68 11.07
C LEU A 154 -3.30 13.11 10.32
N ARG A 155 -3.30 14.30 9.71
CA ARG A 155 -4.41 14.78 8.87
C ARG A 155 -4.62 13.92 7.63
N ALA A 156 -3.53 13.49 6.98
CA ALA A 156 -3.59 12.59 5.84
C ALA A 156 -4.21 11.24 6.24
N LEU A 157 -3.82 10.67 7.39
CA LEU A 157 -4.46 9.45 7.91
C LEU A 157 -5.93 9.66 8.26
N ALA A 158 -6.32 10.84 8.75
CA ALA A 158 -7.74 11.13 9.04
C ALA A 158 -8.58 11.12 7.75
N LEU A 159 -8.03 11.65 6.66
CA LEU A 159 -8.64 11.55 5.33
C LEU A 159 -8.78 10.08 4.90
N VAL A 160 -7.73 9.27 5.05
CA VAL A 160 -7.80 7.82 4.76
C VAL A 160 -8.88 7.13 5.60
N ALA A 161 -8.96 7.47 6.90
CA ALA A 161 -9.95 6.90 7.81
C ALA A 161 -11.39 7.23 7.41
N SER A 162 -11.64 8.43 6.85
CA SER A 162 -12.98 8.82 6.39
C SER A 162 -13.56 7.89 5.32
N ALA A 163 -12.69 7.24 4.53
CA ALA A 163 -13.07 6.25 3.53
C ALA A 163 -12.94 4.79 4.01
N ALA A 164 -12.35 4.54 5.17
CA ALA A 164 -12.12 3.20 5.74
C ALA A 164 -13.40 2.65 6.39
N ARG A 165 -14.17 1.87 5.63
CA ARG A 165 -15.50 1.38 6.05
C ARG A 165 -15.52 0.10 6.89
N THR A 166 -14.39 -0.57 7.07
CA THR A 166 -14.31 -1.82 7.84
C THR A 166 -13.45 -1.65 9.10
N ALA A 167 -13.78 -2.39 10.16
CA ALA A 167 -13.03 -2.39 11.41
C ALA A 167 -11.54 -2.75 11.19
N GLU A 168 -11.25 -3.65 10.23
CA GLU A 168 -9.89 -4.02 9.85
C GLU A 168 -9.12 -2.82 9.27
N ARG A 169 -9.72 -2.08 8.31
CA ARG A 169 -9.07 -0.89 7.72
C ARG A 169 -8.91 0.23 8.74
N GLN A 170 -9.90 0.46 9.58
CA GLN A 170 -9.82 1.43 10.68
C GLN A 170 -8.69 1.06 11.67
N ALA A 171 -8.54 -0.23 12.00
CA ALA A 171 -7.45 -0.69 12.86
C ALA A 171 -6.07 -0.45 12.24
N VAL A 172 -5.91 -0.63 10.92
CA VAL A 172 -4.67 -0.31 10.19
C VAL A 172 -4.34 1.18 10.31
N VAL A 173 -5.31 2.05 10.04
CA VAL A 173 -5.11 3.51 10.10
C VAL A 173 -4.77 3.96 11.53
N ARG A 174 -5.52 3.47 12.52
CA ARG A 174 -5.26 3.71 13.95
C ARG A 174 -3.84 3.31 14.35
N THR A 175 -3.38 2.14 13.91
CA THR A 175 -2.02 1.67 14.18
C THR A 175 -0.97 2.63 13.63
N GLN A 176 -1.14 3.09 12.38
CA GLN A 176 -0.22 4.07 11.78
C GLN A 176 -0.23 5.42 12.54
N ALA A 177 -1.41 5.88 12.98
CA ALA A 177 -1.52 7.10 13.77
C ALA A 177 -0.82 6.99 15.13
N GLN A 178 -0.93 5.84 15.79
CA GLN A 178 -0.23 5.56 17.06
C GLN A 178 1.29 5.56 16.88
N LEU A 179 1.79 4.90 15.82
CA LEU A 179 3.22 4.89 15.50
C LEU A 179 3.74 6.30 15.19
N LEU A 180 2.97 7.13 14.49
CA LEU A 180 3.30 8.54 14.25
C LEU A 180 3.39 9.34 15.54
N LEU A 181 2.42 9.18 16.45
CA LEU A 181 2.41 9.89 17.72
C LEU A 181 3.62 9.51 18.58
N ALA A 182 3.93 8.22 18.69
CA ALA A 182 5.11 7.74 19.40
C ALA A 182 6.41 8.32 18.80
N CYS A 183 6.54 8.30 17.48
CA CYS A 183 7.71 8.85 16.80
C CYS A 183 7.84 10.37 17.02
N ALA A 184 6.74 11.12 17.04
CA ALA A 184 6.76 12.55 17.35
C ALA A 184 7.21 12.81 18.78
N ASP A 185 6.71 12.05 19.75
CA ASP A 185 7.08 12.17 21.16
C ASP A 185 8.57 11.87 21.41
N ASP A 186 9.13 10.90 20.67
CA ASP A 186 10.54 10.49 20.76
C ASP A 186 11.49 11.48 20.08
N THR A 187 11.04 12.21 19.06
CA THR A 187 11.92 12.96 18.16
C THR A 187 11.80 14.47 18.20
N LEU A 188 10.68 15.01 18.70
CA LEU A 188 10.50 16.46 18.83
C LEU A 188 11.22 16.99 20.08
N ALA A 189 11.84 18.16 19.95
CA ALA A 189 12.74 18.68 20.96
C ALA A 189 12.04 19.30 22.17
N THR A 190 10.91 20.00 21.97
CA THR A 190 10.22 20.71 23.05
C THR A 190 8.82 20.17 23.30
N ASP A 191 8.32 20.38 24.52
CA ASP A 191 6.95 20.02 24.89
C ASP A 191 5.90 20.80 24.10
N TYR A 192 6.23 22.00 23.62
CA TYR A 192 5.32 22.79 22.79
C TYR A 192 5.00 22.07 21.47
N GLU A 193 6.01 21.61 20.72
CA GLU A 193 5.76 20.87 19.48
C GLU A 193 5.08 19.52 19.74
N LYS A 194 5.48 18.79 20.79
CA LYS A 194 4.83 17.53 21.18
C LYS A 194 3.35 17.73 21.49
N GLN A 195 3.02 18.76 22.27
CA GLN A 195 1.64 19.08 22.60
C GLN A 195 0.83 19.48 21.37
N SER A 196 1.44 20.20 20.42
CA SER A 196 0.80 20.54 19.14
C SER A 196 0.43 19.29 18.33
N VAL A 197 1.31 18.29 18.24
CA VAL A 197 1.03 17.02 17.56
C VAL A 197 -0.04 16.21 18.31
N ARG A 198 0.07 16.10 19.63
CA ARG A 198 -0.92 15.42 20.49
C ARG A 198 -2.32 16.03 20.36
N ALA A 199 -2.42 17.35 20.27
CA ALA A 199 -3.69 18.04 20.04
C ALA A 199 -4.32 17.66 18.69
N VAL A 200 -3.52 17.61 17.62
CA VAL A 200 -4.01 17.14 16.31
C VAL A 200 -4.44 15.68 16.40
N TYR A 201 -3.63 14.80 16.99
CA TYR A 201 -3.98 13.39 17.16
C TYR A 201 -5.31 13.23 17.88
N ALA A 202 -5.51 13.93 19.00
CA ALA A 202 -6.76 13.88 19.76
C ALA A 202 -7.97 14.36 18.94
N ALA A 203 -7.80 15.42 18.14
CA ALA A 203 -8.86 15.96 17.30
C ALA A 203 -9.28 15.00 16.17
N VAL A 204 -8.32 14.31 15.55
CA VAL A 204 -8.62 13.38 14.44
C VAL A 204 -8.88 11.94 14.87
N ARG A 205 -8.60 11.60 16.14
CA ARG A 205 -8.80 10.25 16.70
C ARG A 205 -10.17 9.63 16.43
N PRO A 206 -11.29 10.38 16.53
CA PRO A 206 -12.63 9.81 16.28
C PRO A 206 -12.78 9.17 14.90
N ALA A 207 -12.07 9.68 13.88
CA ALA A 207 -12.15 9.22 12.50
C ALA A 207 -11.83 7.73 12.32
N TRP A 208 -10.95 7.17 13.16
CA TRP A 208 -10.53 5.76 13.12
C TRP A 208 -10.93 4.96 14.37
N GLU A 209 -11.77 5.54 15.23
CA GLU A 209 -12.43 4.84 16.36
C GLU A 209 -13.88 4.42 16.01
N GLY A 210 -14.31 4.62 14.76
CA GLY A 210 -15.64 4.21 14.29
C GLY A 210 -16.77 5.16 14.69
N GLN A 211 -16.45 6.34 15.22
CA GLN A 211 -17.41 7.40 15.46
C GLN A 211 -17.54 8.22 14.18
N SER A 212 -18.66 8.05 13.46
CA SER A 212 -18.93 8.73 12.20
C SER A 212 -18.87 10.25 12.37
N HIS A 213 -17.78 10.87 11.92
CA HIS A 213 -17.75 12.31 11.66
C HIS A 213 -17.80 12.54 10.15
N PRO A 214 -18.67 13.45 9.67
CA PRO A 214 -18.65 13.82 8.26
C PRO A 214 -17.28 14.42 7.91
N ALA A 215 -16.67 13.95 6.82
CA ALA A 215 -15.36 14.40 6.35
C ALA A 215 -15.25 15.94 6.20
N ALA A 216 -16.39 16.60 5.99
CA ALA A 216 -16.49 18.06 5.96
C ALA A 216 -16.08 18.71 7.29
N GLU A 217 -16.55 18.23 8.45
CA GLU A 217 -16.20 18.80 9.77
C GLU A 217 -14.73 18.53 10.14
N LEU A 218 -14.19 17.38 9.73
CA LEU A 218 -12.78 17.03 9.89
C LEU A 218 -11.85 17.86 9.02
N LEU A 219 -12.35 18.57 8.01
CA LEU A 219 -11.57 19.49 7.16
C LEU A 219 -11.74 20.96 7.59
N THR A 220 -12.91 21.36 8.11
CA THR A 220 -13.13 22.71 8.66
C THR A 220 -12.57 22.92 10.06
N ALA A 221 -12.33 21.85 10.82
CA ALA A 221 -11.64 21.91 12.12
C ALA A 221 -10.09 21.91 12.02
N LEU A 222 -9.52 21.92 10.79
CA LEU A 222 -8.08 21.90 10.49
C LEU A 222 -7.48 23.28 10.25
#